data_AF-A0A7L1MPE6-F1
#
_entry.id   AF-A0A7L1MPE6-F1
#
_cell.length_a   1.000
_cell.length_b   1.000
_cell.length_c   1.000
_cell.angle_alpha   90.00
_cell.angle_beta   90.00
_cell.angle_gamma   90.00
#
_symmetry.space_group_name_H-M   'P 1'
#
loop_
_entity.id
_entity.type
_entity.pdbx_description
1 polymer ?
#
loop_
_entity_poly.entity_id
_entity_poly.type
_entity_poly.pdbx_seq_one_letter_code
_entity_poly.pdbx_strand_id
1 'polypeptide(L)'
;QGNIRVFCRVRPLLPEERERQRGMPHLHFPPQDSHSLVLTRPDDSQVGRERRAELRYDFSFDRVFPPGASQQEIFQEIQLLVQVCAHVPLEP
;
A
#
# COMPACT_ATOMS: atom_id res chain seq x y z
N GLN A 1 15.16 6.83 19.19
CA GLN A 1 14.14 6.02 18.48
C GLN A 1 14.21 6.39 17.01
N GLY A 2 14.35 5.40 16.12
CA GLY A 2 14.76 5.62 14.73
C GLY A 2 13.64 6.12 13.82
N ASN A 3 14.00 6.99 12.88
CA ASN A 3 13.14 7.52 11.81
C ASN A 3 12.98 6.51 10.66
N ILE A 4 12.57 5.28 10.94
CA ILE A 4 12.25 4.32 9.87
C ILE A 4 10.87 4.67 9.32
N ARG A 5 10.80 4.96 8.03
CA ARG A 5 9.55 5.14 7.30
C ARG A 5 9.29 3.93 6.41
N VAL A 6 8.06 3.43 6.43
CA VAL A 6 7.59 2.27 5.67
C VAL A 6 6.48 2.72 4.74
N PHE A 7 6.76 2.67 3.44
CA PHE A 7 5.82 3.02 2.38
C PHE A 7 5.29 1.77 1.70
N CYS A 8 4.02 1.76 1.32
CA CYS A 8 3.41 0.71 0.51
C CYS A 8 3.06 1.25 -0.88
N ARG A 9 3.43 0.53 -1.94
CA ARG A 9 2.98 0.81 -3.31
C ARG A 9 2.30 -0.40 -3.90
N VAL A 10 1.04 -0.25 -4.27
CA VAL A 10 0.31 -1.29 -4.99
C VAL A 10 0.58 -1.14 -6.49
N ARG A 11 0.93 -2.23 -7.17
CA ARG A 11 1.18 -2.18 -8.61
C ARG A 11 -0.13 -2.17 -9.42
N PRO A 12 -0.14 -1.56 -10.61
CA PRO A 12 -1.17 -1.83 -11.60
C PRO A 12 -1.27 -3.31 -11.95
N LEU A 13 -2.47 -3.76 -12.29
CA LEU A 13 -2.69 -5.05 -12.94
C LEU A 13 -2.11 -5.02 -14.36
N LEU A 14 -1.47 -6.12 -14.74
CA LEU A 14 -1.04 -6.36 -16.12
C LEU A 14 -2.27 -6.65 -17.00
N PRO A 15 -2.18 -6.45 -18.33
CA PRO A 15 -3.29 -6.72 -19.24
C PRO A 15 -3.90 -8.12 -19.07
N GLU A 16 -3.07 -9.15 -18.95
CA GLU A 16 -3.48 -10.55 -18.82
C GLU A 16 -4.23 -10.80 -17.49
N GLU A 17 -3.86 -10.07 -16.44
CA GLU A 17 -4.51 -10.17 -15.13
C GLU A 17 -5.88 -9.49 -15.11
N ARG A 18 -6.04 -8.41 -15.90
CA ARG A 18 -7.34 -7.72 -16.05
C ARG A 18 -8.35 -8.57 -16.82
N GLU A 19 -7.89 -9.43 -17.70
CA GLU A 19 -8.75 -10.40 -18.40
C GLU A 19 -9.20 -11.52 -17.45
N ARG A 20 -8.30 -11.98 -16.57
CA ARG A 20 -8.58 -13.07 -15.61
C ARG A 20 -9.33 -12.62 -14.36
N GLN A 21 -9.20 -11.35 -13.96
CA GLN A 21 -9.79 -10.79 -12.74
C GLN A 21 -10.42 -9.42 -13.00
N ARG A 22 -11.63 -9.21 -12.46
CA ARG A 22 -12.33 -7.91 -12.52
C ARG A 22 -11.73 -6.90 -11.53
N GLY A 23 -10.50 -6.47 -11.78
CA GLY A 23 -9.80 -5.51 -10.93
C GLY A 23 -9.28 -6.14 -9.63
N MET A 24 -9.14 -5.32 -8.58
CA MET A 24 -8.64 -5.71 -7.26
C MET A 24 -9.71 -5.50 -6.18
N PRO A 25 -10.84 -6.24 -6.21
CA PRO A 25 -11.94 -6.04 -5.26
C PRO A 25 -11.56 -6.38 -3.81
N HIS A 26 -10.48 -7.15 -3.63
CA HIS A 26 -9.94 -7.54 -2.33
C HIS A 26 -9.06 -6.46 -1.70
N LEU A 27 -8.72 -5.38 -2.41
CA LEU A 27 -7.91 -4.28 -1.89
C LEU A 27 -8.77 -3.02 -1.79
N HIS A 28 -8.85 -2.45 -0.58
CA HIS A 28 -9.57 -1.21 -0.33
C HIS A 28 -8.61 -0.12 0.15
N PHE A 29 -8.80 1.06 -0.42
CA PHE A 29 -8.06 2.28 -0.11
C PHE A 29 -9.05 3.29 0.48
N PRO A 30 -9.03 3.56 1.79
CA PRO A 30 -9.92 4.56 2.39
C PRO A 30 -9.62 5.96 1.81
N PRO A 31 -10.59 6.67 1.21
CA PRO A 31 -10.33 7.94 0.53
C PRO A 31 -9.80 9.05 1.45
N GLN A 32 -10.08 8.95 2.74
CA GLN A 32 -9.70 9.93 3.76
C GLN A 32 -8.44 9.51 4.55
N ASP A 33 -7.87 8.34 4.27
CA ASP A 33 -6.72 7.82 4.98
C ASP A 33 -5.70 7.19 4.02
N SER A 34 -4.67 7.96 3.68
CA SER A 34 -3.56 7.53 2.84
C SER A 34 -2.55 6.62 3.56
N HIS A 35 -2.76 6.29 4.82
CA HIS A 35 -1.86 5.45 5.63
C HIS A 35 -2.34 4.01 5.71
N SER A 36 -3.60 3.76 5.34
CA SER A 36 -4.24 2.46 5.52
C SER A 36 -4.46 1.70 4.22
N LEU A 37 -4.28 0.38 4.29
CA LEU A 37 -4.63 -0.56 3.24
C LEU A 37 -5.44 -1.69 3.86
N VAL A 38 -6.63 -1.97 3.33
CA VAL A 38 -7.45 -3.09 3.80
C VAL A 38 -7.46 -4.18 2.74
N LEU A 39 -7.06 -5.39 3.13
CA LEU A 39 -7.12 -6.58 2.31
C LEU A 39 -8.26 -7.48 2.80
N THR A 40 -9.14 -7.89 1.90
CA THR A 40 -10.18 -8.88 2.20
C THR A 40 -9.91 -10.19 1.48
N ARG A 41 -10.23 -11.31 2.13
CA ARG A 41 -10.11 -12.66 1.54
C ARG A 41 -11.35 -13.49 1.88
N PRO A 42 -11.89 -14.26 0.92
CA PRO A 42 -12.86 -15.28 1.26
C PRO A 42 -12.25 -16.30 2.24
N ASP A 43 -13.02 -16.72 3.23
CA ASP A 43 -12.61 -17.79 4.14
C ASP A 43 -12.81 -19.14 3.45
N ASP A 44 -11.72 -19.84 3.12
CA ASP A 44 -11.73 -21.17 2.49
C ASP A 44 -11.80 -22.32 3.53
N SER A 45 -12.09 -22.01 4.81
CA SER A 45 -12.09 -23.02 5.87
C SER A 45 -13.28 -24.00 5.73
N GLN A 46 -12.97 -25.25 5.36
CA GLN A 46 -13.94 -26.36 5.22
C GLN A 46 -14.35 -26.96 6.57
N VAL A 47 -14.65 -26.14 7.58
CA VAL A 47 -15.12 -26.66 8.88
C VAL A 47 -16.56 -26.23 9.08
N GLY A 48 -17.46 -27.20 8.90
CA GLY A 48 -18.90 -27.01 8.96
C GLY A 48 -19.35 -26.24 10.20
N ARG A 49 -19.78 -25.01 9.99
CA ARG A 49 -20.88 -24.30 10.66
C ARG A 49 -20.89 -22.84 10.19
N GLU A 50 -21.90 -22.54 9.36
CA GLU A 50 -22.34 -21.20 8.94
C GLU A 50 -21.30 -20.39 8.14
N ARG A 51 -21.74 -19.76 7.04
CA ARG A 51 -20.89 -18.92 6.18
C ARG A 51 -20.26 -17.80 7.05
N ARG A 52 -19.02 -17.98 7.48
CA ARG A 52 -18.29 -16.97 8.27
C ARG A 52 -17.85 -15.82 7.37
N ALA A 53 -17.84 -14.64 7.97
CA ALA A 53 -17.53 -13.37 7.34
C ALA A 53 -16.19 -13.40 6.59
N GLU A 54 -16.09 -12.61 5.53
CA GLU A 54 -14.86 -12.35 4.78
C GLU A 54 -13.72 -11.99 5.75
N LEU A 55 -12.55 -12.63 5.60
CA LEU A 55 -11.36 -12.32 6.39
C LEU A 55 -10.87 -10.93 6.01
N ARG A 56 -10.74 -10.04 7.00
CA ARG A 56 -10.29 -8.65 6.82
C ARG A 56 -8.94 -8.47 7.50
N TYR A 57 -8.00 -7.87 6.77
CA TYR A 57 -6.67 -7.51 7.25
C TYR A 57 -6.46 -6.00 7.06
N ASP A 58 -6.29 -5.29 8.17
CA ASP A 58 -6.01 -3.86 8.17
C ASP A 58 -4.48 -3.64 8.33
N PHE A 59 -3.88 -2.93 7.37
CA PHE A 59 -2.47 -2.57 7.38
C PHE A 59 -2.30 -1.05 7.51
N SER A 60 -1.25 -0.62 8.21
CA SER A 60 -0.91 0.80 8.39
C SER A 60 0.54 1.08 8.01
N PHE A 61 0.77 2.19 7.31
CA PHE A 61 2.05 2.62 6.73
C PHE A 61 2.24 4.12 6.89
N ASP A 62 3.46 4.61 6.62
CA ASP A 62 3.71 6.05 6.48
C ASP A 62 2.95 6.68 5.31
N ARG A 63 2.76 5.90 4.23
CA ARG A 63 1.88 6.22 3.10
C ARG A 63 1.62 4.97 2.25
N VAL A 64 0.42 4.88 1.69
CA VAL A 64 -0.01 3.87 0.73
C VAL A 64 -0.28 4.54 -0.61
N PHE A 65 0.42 4.09 -1.64
CA PHE A 65 0.24 4.55 -3.01
C PHE A 65 -0.66 3.57 -3.77
N PRO A 66 -1.83 4.01 -4.27
CA PRO A 66 -2.72 3.16 -5.04
C PRO A 66 -2.10 2.82 -6.41
N PRO A 67 -2.68 1.86 -7.14
CA PRO A 67 -2.17 1.42 -8.45
C PRO A 67 -1.97 2.55 -9.47
N GLY A 68 -2.78 3.60 -9.40
CA GLY A 68 -2.69 4.77 -10.29
C GLY A 68 -1.59 5.76 -9.95
N ALA A 69 -0.88 5.60 -8.82
CA ALA A 69 0.15 6.55 -8.39
C ALA A 69 1.34 6.57 -9.36
N SER A 70 1.70 7.78 -9.78
CA SER A 70 2.81 8.04 -10.69
C SER A 70 4.17 7.97 -9.96
N GLN A 71 5.24 7.74 -10.73
CA GLN A 71 6.60 7.79 -10.18
C GLN A 71 6.95 9.17 -9.63
N GLN A 72 6.42 10.24 -10.23
CA GLN A 72 6.66 11.61 -9.78
C GLN A 72 6.06 11.85 -8.40
N GLU A 73 4.80 11.45 -8.17
CA GLU A 73 4.14 11.58 -6.87
C GLU A 73 4.87 10.78 -5.79
N ILE A 74 5.28 9.55 -6.11
CA ILE A 74 6.03 8.69 -5.18
C ILE A 74 7.38 9.33 -4.84
N PHE A 75 8.12 9.79 -5.86
CA PHE A 75 9.40 10.46 -5.66
C PHE A 75 9.24 11.71 -4.80
N GLN A 76 8.20 12.51 -5.02
CA GLN A 76 7.97 13.74 -4.28
C GLN A 76 7.77 13.54 -2.77
N GLU A 77 7.17 12.42 -2.38
CA GLU A 77 7.01 12.05 -0.97
C GLU A 77 8.33 11.55 -0.36
N ILE A 78 9.08 10.75 -1.10
CA ILE A 78 10.27 10.05 -0.58
C ILE A 78 11.50 10.97 -0.59
N GLN A 79 11.60 11.92 -1.52
CA GLN A 79 12.77 12.81 -1.68
C GLN A 79 13.12 13.61 -0.41
N LEU A 80 12.14 13.94 0.44
CA LEU A 80 12.35 14.68 1.68
C LEU A 80 13.22 13.91 2.68
N LEU A 81 13.32 12.59 2.54
CA LEU A 81 14.20 11.74 3.34
C LEU A 81 15.63 11.72 2.81
N VAL A 82 15.84 12.05 1.53
CA VAL A 82 17.15 12.01 0.86
C VAL A 82 18.00 13.24 1.22
N GLN A 83 17.38 14.38 1.58
CA GLN A 83 18.11 15.59 2.00
C GLN A 83 18.92 15.43 3.29
N VAL A 84 18.56 14.48 4.16
CA VAL A 84 19.28 14.25 5.43
C VAL A 84 20.70 13.70 5.19
N CYS A 85 20.93 13.02 4.06
CA CYS A 85 22.26 12.52 3.69
C CYS A 85 23.14 13.58 3.00
N ALA A 86 22.55 14.62 2.41
CA ALA A 86 23.28 15.64 1.65
C ALA A 86 23.68 16.87 2.48
N HIS A 87 23.15 17.02 3.70
CA HIS A 87 23.54 18.10 4.60
C HIS A 87 24.75 17.71 5.45
N VAL A 88 25.88 17.44 4.78
CA VAL A 88 27.20 17.57 5.41
C VAL A 88 27.61 19.03 5.21
N PRO A 89 27.61 19.87 6.25
CA PRO A 89 28.19 21.21 6.12
C PRO A 89 29.66 21.02 5.75
N LEU A 90 30.01 21.43 4.53
CA LEU A 90 31.38 21.76 4.19
C LEU A 90 31.70 23.03 4.97
N GLU A 91 32.12 22.86 6.22
CA GLU A 91 32.73 23.94 6.98
C GLU A 91 34.04 24.35 6.26
N PRO A 92 34.27 25.65 6.04
CA PRO A 92 35.46 26.17 5.35
C PRO A 92 36.75 26.05 6.16
#